data_AF-A0A842UJU4-F1
#
_entry.id   AF-A0A842UJU4-F1
#
_cell.length_a   1.000
_cell.length_b   1.000
_cell.length_c   1.000
_cell.angle_alpha   90.00
_cell.angle_beta   90.00
_cell.angle_gamma   90.00
#
_symmetry.space_group_name_H-M   'P 1'
#
loop_
_entity.id
_entity.type
_entity.pdbx_description
1 polymer ?
#
loop_
_entity_poly.entity_id
_entity_poly.type
_entity_poly.pdbx_seq_one_letter_code
_entity_poly.pdbx_strand_id
1 'polypeptide(L)'
;MKNIEIIGSSHIAKESIQTIKNKIFEQKPKIIAVELDASRVPYLFAQQQRKLRFSDMKRLGFMGFMFSLIGGFVQRKLGEKVGLAPGADIRTAIKAAGKIKARVYLIDRPIEQTLQRLSR
;
A
#
# COMPACT_ATOMS: atom_id res chain seq x y z
N MET A 1 -0.14 30.43 3.65
CA MET A 1 -1.05 29.39 3.10
C MET A 1 -0.55 28.03 3.56
N LYS A 2 -1.41 27.16 4.11
CA LYS A 2 -1.07 25.75 4.35
C LYS A 2 -1.37 24.97 3.06
N ASN A 3 -0.34 24.64 2.29
CA ASN A 3 -0.48 23.91 1.01
C ASN A 3 -0.25 22.40 1.16
N ILE A 4 0.01 21.93 2.39
CA ILE A 4 0.34 20.55 2.69
C ILE A 4 -0.42 20.15 3.95
N GLU A 5 -1.03 18.97 3.91
CA GLU A 5 -1.63 18.32 5.05
C GLU A 5 -1.11 16.88 5.15
N ILE A 6 -0.70 16.48 6.35
CA ILE A 6 -0.21 15.15 6.65
C ILE A 6 -1.30 14.40 7.40
N ILE A 7 -1.70 13.25 6.86
CA ILE A 7 -2.67 12.37 7.48
C ILE A 7 -1.92 11.14 7.96
N GLY A 8 -1.78 10.99 9.28
CA GLY A 8 -1.28 9.73 9.85
C GLY A 8 -2.29 8.61 9.57
N SER A 9 -1.83 7.49 9.03
CA SER A 9 -2.62 6.28 8.91
C SER A 9 -2.04 5.17 9.77
N SER A 10 -2.91 4.40 10.40
CA SER A 10 -2.56 3.06 10.85
C SER A 10 -3.04 2.11 9.77
N HIS A 11 -2.11 1.43 9.09
CA HIS A 11 -2.38 0.51 7.96
C HIS A 11 -3.38 -0.63 8.27
N ILE A 12 -3.80 -0.73 9.53
CA ILE A 12 -4.72 -1.74 10.05
C ILE A 12 -5.98 -1.14 10.70
N ALA A 13 -6.14 0.19 10.79
CA ALA A 13 -7.28 0.80 11.47
C ALA A 13 -8.40 1.21 10.50
N LYS A 14 -9.64 0.79 10.80
CA LYS A 14 -10.85 1.21 10.06
C LYS A 14 -11.07 2.72 10.12
N GLU A 15 -10.76 3.33 11.26
CA GLU A 15 -10.88 4.77 11.49
C GLU A 15 -10.03 5.56 10.49
N SER A 16 -8.79 5.12 10.22
CA SER A 16 -7.90 5.77 9.25
C SER A 16 -8.50 5.82 7.84
N ILE A 17 -9.21 4.76 7.42
CA ILE A 17 -9.87 4.72 6.11
C ILE A 17 -10.93 5.82 6.00
N GLN A 18 -11.76 5.96 7.03
CA GLN A 18 -12.83 6.96 7.04
C GLN A 18 -12.26 8.38 7.08
N THR A 19 -11.24 8.63 7.91
CA THR A 19 -10.56 9.93 7.99
C THR A 19 -9.95 10.33 6.64
N ILE A 20 -9.23 9.42 5.98
CA ILE A 20 -8.63 9.66 4.66
C ILE A 20 -9.71 10.02 3.65
N LYS A 21 -10.80 9.24 3.61
CA LYS A 21 -11.90 9.44 2.67
C LYS A 21 -12.56 10.80 2.88
N ASN A 22 -12.90 11.14 4.13
CA ASN A 22 -13.54 12.42 4.47
C ASN A 22 -12.66 13.60 4.07
N LYS A 23 -11.39 13.61 4.50
CA LYS A 23 -10.46 14.70 4.18
C LYS A 23 -10.27 14.90 2.68
N ILE A 24 -10.14 13.83 1.91
CA ILE A 24 -9.99 13.93 0.45
C ILE A 24 -11.23 14.53 -0.21
N PHE A 25 -12.44 14.12 0.20
CA PHE A 25 -13.68 14.64 -0.40
C PHE A 25 -14.04 16.05 0.05
N GLU A 26 -13.70 16.42 1.27
CA GLU A 26 -13.90 17.77 1.82
C GLU A 26 -12.93 18.76 1.17
N GLN A 27 -11.65 18.42 1.12
CA GLN A 27 -10.61 19.37 0.68
C GLN A 27 -10.38 19.37 -0.82
N LYS A 28 -10.70 18.26 -1.50
CA LYS A 28 -10.49 18.06 -2.95
C LYS A 28 -9.07 18.48 -3.40
N PRO A 29 -8.02 17.90 -2.81
CA PRO A 29 -6.65 18.30 -3.14
C PRO A 29 -6.32 17.98 -4.60
N LYS A 30 -5.44 18.79 -5.21
CA LYS A 30 -4.94 18.54 -6.58
C LYS A 30 -3.98 17.35 -6.65
N ILE A 31 -3.31 17.06 -5.54
CA ILE A 31 -2.24 16.06 -5.43
C ILE A 31 -2.47 15.25 -4.15
N ILE A 32 -2.33 13.94 -4.25
CA ILE A 32 -2.32 13.00 -3.13
C ILE A 32 -1.02 12.21 -3.19
N ALA A 33 -0.22 12.29 -2.14
CA ALA A 33 1.02 11.53 -2.00
C ALA A 33 0.79 10.34 -1.06
N VAL A 34 1.27 9.15 -1.42
CA VAL A 34 1.12 7.93 -0.63
C VAL A 34 2.45 7.24 -0.36
N GLU A 35 2.62 6.73 0.85
CA GLU A 35 3.77 5.93 1.29
C GLU A 35 3.69 4.52 0.68
N LEU A 36 4.04 4.44 -0.61
CA LEU A 36 4.07 3.21 -1.38
C LEU A 36 5.09 3.35 -2.51
N ASP A 37 5.95 2.35 -2.70
CA ASP A 37 6.87 2.32 -3.84
C ASP A 37 6.22 1.71 -5.10
N ALA A 38 6.80 1.98 -6.26
CA ALA A 38 6.24 1.58 -7.54
C ALA A 38 6.16 0.05 -7.73
N SER A 39 7.12 -0.72 -7.21
CA SER A 39 7.13 -2.18 -7.37
C SER A 39 5.98 -2.84 -6.60
N ARG A 40 5.46 -2.17 -5.57
CA ARG A 40 4.35 -2.64 -4.73
C ARG A 40 2.96 -2.33 -5.25
N VAL A 41 2.79 -1.41 -6.21
CA VAL A 41 1.46 -1.02 -6.76
C VAL A 41 0.65 -2.21 -7.30
N PRO A 42 1.21 -3.13 -8.12
CA PRO A 42 0.45 -4.25 -8.66
C PRO A 42 -0.13 -5.16 -7.56
N TYR A 43 0.59 -5.31 -6.45
CA TYR A 43 0.20 -6.14 -5.32
C TYR A 43 -0.90 -5.49 -4.46
N LEU A 44 -1.04 -4.16 -4.54
CA LEU A 44 -2.06 -3.43 -3.78
C LEU A 44 -3.48 -3.80 -4.23
N PHE A 45 -3.67 -4.10 -5.52
CA PHE A 45 -4.98 -4.37 -6.14
C PHE A 45 -5.20 -5.84 -6.54
N ALA A 46 -4.21 -6.71 -6.37
CA ALA A 46 -4.33 -8.13 -6.64
C ALA A 46 -5.35 -8.79 -5.68
N GLN A 47 -6.54 -9.13 -6.19
CA GLN A 47 -7.67 -9.62 -5.37
C GLN A 47 -7.53 -11.06 -4.86
N GLN A 48 -6.55 -11.84 -5.32
CA GLN A 48 -6.34 -13.21 -4.88
C GLN A 48 -4.87 -13.57 -5.10
N GLN A 49 -4.15 -13.92 -4.03
CA GLN A 49 -2.88 -14.61 -4.21
C GLN A 49 -3.14 -16.10 -4.31
N ARG A 50 -3.02 -16.61 -5.53
CA ARG A 50 -2.74 -18.02 -5.83
C ARG A 50 -1.62 -18.50 -4.90
N LYS A 51 -1.74 -19.72 -4.34
CA LYS A 51 -0.66 -20.35 -3.54
C LYS A 51 0.66 -20.23 -4.30
N LEU A 52 1.64 -19.51 -3.72
CA LEU A 52 2.98 -19.39 -4.27
C LEU A 52 3.59 -20.79 -4.43
N ARG A 53 4.06 -21.09 -5.63
CA ARG A 53 4.80 -22.31 -5.95
C ARG A 53 6.26 -21.95 -6.15
N PHE A 54 7.18 -22.88 -5.89
CA PHE A 54 8.60 -22.69 -6.17
C PHE A 54 8.88 -22.34 -7.65
N SER A 55 8.01 -22.75 -8.57
CA SER A 55 8.05 -22.35 -9.98
C SER A 55 7.88 -20.85 -10.20
N ASP A 56 7.22 -20.14 -9.27
CA ASP A 56 6.99 -18.70 -9.36
C ASP A 56 8.27 -17.90 -9.10
N MET A 57 9.28 -18.49 -8.43
CA MET A 57 10.61 -17.87 -8.26
C MET A 57 11.31 -17.64 -9.60
N LYS A 58 11.13 -18.55 -10.58
CA LYS A 58 11.69 -18.37 -11.93
C LYS A 58 10.99 -17.25 -12.71
N ARG A 59 9.74 -16.95 -12.37
CA ARG A 59 8.91 -15.93 -13.04
C ARG A 59 9.01 -14.56 -12.37
N LEU A 60 9.14 -14.53 -11.05
CA LEU A 60 9.14 -13.32 -10.21
C LEU A 60 10.55 -12.88 -9.78
N GLY A 61 11.56 -13.75 -9.98
CA GLY A 61 12.88 -13.60 -9.37
C GLY A 61 12.87 -13.86 -7.86
N PHE A 62 14.06 -13.98 -7.27
CA PHE A 62 14.22 -14.26 -5.83
C PHE A 62 13.57 -13.18 -4.95
N MET A 63 13.77 -11.90 -5.28
CA MET A 63 13.22 -10.77 -4.52
C MET A 63 11.69 -10.69 -4.64
N GLY A 64 11.12 -10.87 -5.83
CA GLY A 64 9.66 -10.86 -6.02
C GLY A 64 8.96 -12.06 -5.34
N PHE A 65 9.64 -13.20 -5.28
CA PHE A 65 9.18 -14.37 -4.53
C PHE A 65 9.20 -14.13 -3.01
N MET A 66 10.29 -13.57 -2.49
CA MET A 66 10.41 -13.17 -1.08
C MET A 66 9.34 -12.16 -0.67
N PHE A 67 9.10 -11.15 -1.51
CA PHE A 67 8.05 -10.15 -1.27
C PHE A 67 6.66 -10.78 -1.22
N SER A 68 6.38 -11.75 -2.09
CA SER A 68 5.11 -12.47 -2.10
C SER A 68 4.92 -13.36 -0.86
N LEU A 69 5.99 -13.98 -0.36
CA LEU A 69 5.98 -14.75 0.89
C LEU A 69 5.71 -13.86 2.10
N ILE A 70 6.40 -12.72 2.20
CA ILE A 70 6.18 -11.73 3.27
C ILE A 70 4.76 -11.17 3.19
N GLY A 71 4.29 -10.81 2.00
CA GLY A 71 2.94 -10.33 1.76
C GLY A 71 1.87 -11.33 2.21
N GLY A 72 2.01 -12.60 1.84
CA GLY A 72 1.10 -13.67 2.26
C GLY A 72 1.11 -13.93 3.77
N PHE A 73 2.28 -13.86 4.41
CA PHE A 73 2.42 -14.02 5.86
C PHE A 73 1.77 -12.85 6.63
N VAL A 74 2.05 -11.60 6.22
CA VAL A 74 1.47 -10.39 6.81
C VAL A 74 -0.05 -10.35 6.62
N GLN A 75 -0.53 -10.72 5.42
CA GLN A 75 -1.96 -10.79 5.12
C GLN A 75 -2.69 -11.81 6.01
N ARG A 76 -2.15 -13.01 6.20
CA ARG A 76 -2.74 -14.03 7.08
C ARG A 76 -2.78 -13.57 8.53
N LYS A 77 -1.64 -13.08 9.05
CA LYS A 77 -1.49 -12.71 10.46
C LYS A 77 -2.30 -11.48 10.87
N LEU A 78 -2.57 -10.55 9.93
CA LEU A 78 -3.37 -9.34 10.18
C LEU A 78 -4.85 -9.52 9.81
N GLY A 79 -5.16 -10.31 8.78
CA GLY A 79 -6.54 -10.63 8.40
C GLY A 79 -7.31 -11.33 9.52
N GLU A 80 -6.63 -12.20 10.27
CA GLU A 80 -7.21 -12.91 11.43
C GLU A 80 -7.40 -12.01 12.67
N LYS A 81 -6.62 -10.93 12.82
CA LYS A 81 -6.68 -10.06 14.01
C LYS A 81 -7.53 -8.80 13.85
N VAL A 82 -7.60 -8.24 12.64
CA VAL A 82 -8.16 -6.88 12.44
C VAL A 82 -9.22 -6.83 11.33
N GLY A 83 -9.40 -7.93 10.58
CA GLY A 83 -10.41 -8.03 9.51
C GLY A 83 -10.20 -7.06 8.33
N LEU A 84 -9.01 -6.44 8.23
CA LEU A 84 -8.64 -5.50 7.18
C LEU A 84 -7.43 -6.02 6.40
N ALA A 85 -7.50 -5.92 5.08
CA ALA A 85 -6.37 -6.24 4.22
C ALA A 85 -5.29 -5.15 4.34
N PRO A 86 -4.00 -5.52 4.49
CA PRO A 86 -2.89 -4.56 4.48
C PRO A 86 -2.95 -3.60 3.28
N GLY A 87 -2.67 -2.31 3.52
CA GLY A 87 -2.74 -1.25 2.50
C GLY A 87 -4.16 -0.78 2.14
N ALA A 88 -5.17 -1.04 2.99
CA ALA A 88 -6.55 -0.61 2.75
C ALA A 88 -6.69 0.93 2.75
N ASP A 89 -5.90 1.61 3.55
CA ASP A 89 -5.76 3.07 3.58
C ASP A 89 -5.22 3.62 2.26
N ILE A 90 -4.10 3.08 1.75
CA ILE A 90 -3.50 3.51 0.49
C ILE A 90 -4.45 3.22 -0.68
N ARG A 91 -5.11 2.04 -0.72
CA ARG A 91 -6.16 1.74 -1.71
C ARG A 91 -7.28 2.77 -1.68
N THR A 92 -7.70 3.18 -0.48
CA THR A 92 -8.78 4.15 -0.30
C THR A 92 -8.36 5.51 -0.83
N ALA A 93 -7.14 5.96 -0.51
CA ALA A 93 -6.59 7.21 -1.02
C ALA A 93 -6.54 7.22 -2.56
N ILE A 94 -6.00 6.18 -3.19
CA ILE A 94 -5.91 6.08 -4.66
C ILE A 94 -7.30 6.06 -5.31
N LYS A 95 -8.26 5.29 -4.75
CA LYS A 95 -9.63 5.26 -5.27
C LYS A 95 -10.35 6.60 -5.11
N ALA A 96 -10.16 7.28 -3.99
CA ALA A 96 -10.74 8.60 -3.75
C ALA A 96 -10.12 9.65 -4.69
N ALA A 97 -8.80 9.60 -4.91
CA ALA A 97 -8.09 10.44 -5.86
C ALA A 97 -8.70 10.36 -7.26
N GLY A 98 -8.98 9.15 -7.76
CA GLY A 98 -9.61 8.94 -9.05
C GLY A 98 -11.00 9.58 -9.15
N LYS A 99 -11.80 9.55 -8.07
CA LYS A 99 -13.14 10.16 -8.02
C LYS A 99 -13.11 11.68 -8.10
N ILE A 100 -12.09 12.30 -7.51
CA ILE A 100 -11.91 13.76 -7.54
C ILE A 100 -10.96 14.23 -8.65
N LYS A 101 -10.44 13.31 -9.48
CA LYS A 101 -9.44 13.56 -10.53
C LYS A 101 -8.14 14.20 -9.99
N ALA A 102 -7.73 13.84 -8.78
CA ALA A 102 -6.45 14.25 -8.20
C ALA A 102 -5.29 13.41 -8.77
N ARG A 103 -4.11 14.01 -8.87
CA ARG A 103 -2.87 13.30 -9.23
C ARG A 103 -2.37 12.51 -8.03
N VAL A 104 -1.93 11.28 -8.26
CA VAL A 104 -1.33 10.43 -7.22
C VAL A 104 0.18 10.37 -7.40
N TYR A 105 0.93 10.58 -6.31
CA TYR A 105 2.38 10.42 -6.27
C TYR A 105 2.76 9.34 -5.25
N LEU A 106 3.70 8.50 -5.65
CA LEU A 106 4.32 7.46 -4.83
C LEU A 106 5.57 8.07 -4.20
N ILE A 107 5.65 8.12 -2.88
CA ILE A 107 6.74 8.84 -2.18
C ILE A 107 7.71 7.93 -1.41
N ASP A 108 7.53 6.62 -1.53
CA ASP A 108 8.45 5.65 -0.93
C ASP A 108 9.59 5.28 -1.88
N ARG A 109 10.73 4.96 -1.27
CA ARG A 109 11.85 4.34 -1.99
C ARG A 109 11.56 2.87 -2.28
N PRO A 110 12.21 2.28 -3.30
CA PRO A 110 12.16 0.83 -3.51
C PRO A 110 12.50 0.06 -2.23
N ILE A 111 11.62 -0.84 -1.83
CA ILE A 111 11.74 -1.61 -0.58
C ILE A 111 13.06 -2.40 -0.50
N GLU A 112 13.60 -2.80 -1.65
CA GLU A 112 14.88 -3.50 -1.77
C GLU A 112 16.03 -2.69 -1.17
N GLN A 113 16.02 -1.35 -1.33
CA GLN A 113 17.04 -0.49 -0.73
C GLN A 113 16.95 -0.46 0.80
N THR A 114 15.73 -0.50 1.34
CA THR A 114 15.50 -0.56 2.78
C THR A 114 16.01 -1.90 3.34
N LEU A 115 15.66 -3.00 2.68
CA LEU A 115 16.08 -4.35 3.09
C LEU A 115 17.61 -4.51 3.04
N GLN A 116 18.26 -4.00 1.98
CA GLN A 116 19.74 -4.04 1.85
C GLN A 116 20.46 -3.28 2.97
N ARG A 117 19.87 -2.21 3.50
CA ARG A 117 20.47 -1.43 4.60
C ARG A 117 20.34 -2.12 5.95
N LEU A 118 19.23 -2.84 6.16
CA LEU A 118 18.99 -3.59 7.39
C LEU A 118 19.81 -4.88 7.47
N SER A 119 20.30 -5.38 6.33
CA SER A 119 21.14 -6.57 6.25
C SER A 119 22.64 -6.28 6.39
N ARG A 120 23.02 -5.04 6.70
CA ARG A 120 24.39 -4.65 7.06
C ARG A 120 24.50 -4.50 8.56
#